data_AF-A0A8E2LNK1-F1
#
_entry.id   AF-A0A8E2LNK1-F1
#
_cell.length_a   1.000
_cell.length_b   1.000
_cell.length_c   1.000
_cell.angle_alpha   90.00
_cell.angle_beta   90.00
_cell.angle_gamma   90.00
#
_symmetry.space_group_name_H-M   'P 1'
#
loop_
_entity.id
_entity.type
_entity.pdbx_description
1 polymer ?
#
loop_
_entity_poly.entity_id
_entity_poly.type
_entity_poly.pdbx_seq_one_letter_code
_entity_poly.pdbx_strand_id
1 'polypeptide(L)'
;MMTKDCELGLVDDADVSYYLVCRNEGHYIDSEERGSRRRYWMFRRFEDAEKYLLFIISQMARPGKYTNSVGYRWVQEGLDARVSLSRPDPVNFPGCVSLRVDDEATDRGWMAESDAVQASHILVLTFEELDTLLREGIPADWFTISIVTD
;
A
#
# COMPACT_ATOMS: atom_id res chain seq x y z
N MET A 1 -7.66 -24.39 2.03
CA MET A 1 -7.42 -22.98 2.41
C MET A 1 -8.73 -22.44 2.98
N MET A 2 -8.84 -22.25 4.30
CA MET A 2 -10.00 -21.56 4.87
C MET A 2 -9.77 -20.06 4.69
N THR A 3 -10.44 -19.46 3.72
CA THR A 3 -10.59 -18.00 3.67
C THR A 3 -11.33 -17.60 4.95
N LYS A 4 -10.62 -16.95 5.87
CA LYS A 4 -11.27 -16.26 6.99
C LYS A 4 -12.18 -15.18 6.39
N ASP A 5 -13.33 -14.94 7.01
CA ASP A 5 -14.26 -13.91 6.57
C ASP A 5 -13.50 -12.60 6.33
N CYS A 6 -13.57 -12.07 5.09
CA CYS A 6 -12.98 -10.79 4.67
C CYS A 6 -11.44 -10.77 4.55
N GLU A 7 -10.87 -11.70 3.78
CA GLU A 7 -9.46 -11.69 3.33
C GLU A 7 -9.35 -11.73 1.79
N LEU A 8 -8.53 -10.86 1.21
CA LEU A 8 -8.14 -10.86 -0.21
C LEU A 8 -6.62 -11.06 -0.31
N GLY A 9 -6.18 -12.07 -1.06
CA GLY A 9 -4.77 -12.38 -1.26
C GLY A 9 -4.28 -12.05 -2.67
N LEU A 10 -3.12 -11.41 -2.75
CA LEU A 10 -2.32 -11.24 -3.97
C LEU A 10 -1.08 -12.12 -3.80
N VAL A 11 -1.03 -13.23 -4.54
CA VAL A 11 0.03 -14.24 -4.43
C VAL A 11 0.85 -14.20 -5.71
N ASP A 12 2.16 -13.99 -5.56
CA ASP A 12 3.13 -14.09 -6.65
C ASP A 12 4.05 -15.29 -6.38
N ASP A 13 4.54 -15.91 -7.46
CA ASP A 13 5.51 -17.01 -7.43
C ASP A 13 6.89 -16.54 -6.93
N ALA A 14 7.08 -15.22 -6.76
CA ALA A 14 8.31 -14.57 -6.31
C ALA A 14 8.52 -14.55 -4.77
N ASP A 15 7.99 -15.54 -4.03
CA ASP A 15 8.12 -15.71 -2.58
C ASP A 15 7.46 -14.63 -1.69
N VAL A 16 6.74 -13.66 -2.27
CA VAL A 16 6.04 -12.60 -1.53
C VAL A 16 4.55 -12.60 -1.87
N SER A 17 3.72 -12.67 -0.83
CA SER A 17 2.27 -12.52 -0.95
C SER A 17 1.77 -11.38 -0.08
N TYR A 18 0.74 -10.68 -0.53
CA TYR A 18 0.09 -9.61 0.23
C TYR A 18 -1.36 -9.98 0.53
N TYR A 19 -1.82 -9.67 1.73
CA TYR A 19 -3.18 -9.99 2.16
C TYR A 19 -3.85 -8.75 2.74
N LEU A 20 -4.97 -8.36 2.16
CA LEU A 20 -5.88 -7.41 2.79
C LEU A 20 -6.72 -8.15 3.84
N VAL A 21 -6.63 -7.73 5.10
CA VAL A 21 -7.33 -8.30 6.23
C VAL A 21 -8.19 -7.24 6.89
N CYS A 22 -9.50 -7.49 6.96
CA CYS A 22 -10.41 -6.62 7.70
C CYS A 22 -10.53 -7.07 9.17
N ARG A 23 -10.40 -6.13 10.11
CA ARG A 23 -10.66 -6.33 11.54
C ARG A 23 -11.52 -5.17 12.05
N ASN A 24 -12.14 -5.34 13.23
CA ASN A 24 -12.98 -4.31 13.85
C ASN A 24 -12.30 -2.92 13.98
N GLU A 25 -10.97 -2.90 14.05
CA GLU A 25 -10.18 -1.69 14.32
C GLU A 25 -9.54 -1.07 13.06
N GLY A 26 -9.74 -1.67 11.87
CA GLY A 26 -9.19 -1.15 10.62
C GLY A 26 -8.94 -2.19 9.54
N HIS A 27 -8.32 -1.74 8.46
CA HIS A 27 -7.94 -2.55 7.30
C HIS A 27 -6.43 -2.73 7.31
N TYR A 28 -5.97 -3.96 7.19
CA TYR A 28 -4.57 -4.29 7.32
C TYR A 28 -4.04 -4.89 6.04
N ILE A 29 -2.83 -4.53 5.66
CA ILE A 29 -2.08 -5.25 4.65
C ILE A 29 -1.04 -6.07 5.40
N ASP A 30 -1.13 -7.39 5.31
CA ASP A 30 -0.09 -8.30 5.76
C ASP A 30 0.81 -8.64 4.56
N SER A 31 2.12 -8.79 4.79
CA SER A 31 3.03 -9.41 3.83
C SER A 31 3.46 -10.77 4.35
N GLU A 32 3.51 -11.75 3.45
CA GLU A 32 4.09 -13.06 3.71
C GLU A 32 5.29 -13.25 2.82
N GLU A 33 6.44 -13.43 3.45
CA GLU A 33 7.70 -13.67 2.76
C GLU A 33 8.27 -15.00 3.27
N ARG A 34 8.52 -15.95 2.36
CA ARG A 34 9.11 -17.27 2.69
C ARG A 34 8.37 -18.00 3.82
N GLY A 35 7.04 -17.96 3.80
CA GLY A 35 6.17 -18.62 4.78
C GLY A 35 6.03 -17.90 6.13
N SER A 36 6.62 -16.70 6.28
CA SER A 36 6.46 -15.87 7.47
C SER A 36 5.56 -14.68 7.17
N ARG A 37 4.33 -14.71 7.69
CA ARG A 37 3.34 -13.64 7.55
C ARG A 37 3.44 -12.64 8.68
N ARG A 38 3.57 -11.36 8.35
CA ARG A 38 3.63 -10.24 9.29
C ARG A 38 2.67 -9.14 8.88
N ARG A 39 2.18 -8.40 9.88
CA ARG A 39 1.46 -7.16 9.64
C ARG A 39 2.42 -6.16 9.02
N TYR A 40 2.08 -5.70 7.83
CA TYR A 40 2.88 -4.72 7.11
C TYR A 40 2.34 -3.33 7.40
N TRP A 41 1.06 -3.09 7.13
CA TRP A 41 0.40 -1.78 7.33
C TRP A 41 -1.00 -1.87 7.94
N MET A 42 -1.44 -0.77 8.53
CA MET A 42 -2.82 -0.55 8.97
C MET A 42 -3.38 0.74 8.37
N PHE A 43 -4.63 0.70 7.93
CA PHE A 43 -5.41 1.81 7.41
C PHE A 43 -6.73 1.90 8.16
N ARG A 44 -7.19 3.12 8.45
CA ARG A 44 -8.51 3.33 9.06
C ARG A 44 -9.66 3.32 8.06
N ARG A 45 -9.36 3.57 6.78
CA ARG A 45 -10.34 3.58 5.69
C ARG A 45 -9.98 2.50 4.67
N PHE A 46 -10.99 1.80 4.17
CA PHE A 46 -10.82 0.80 3.13
C PHE A 46 -10.22 1.40 1.86
N GLU A 47 -10.70 2.58 1.46
CA GLU A 47 -10.20 3.31 0.28
C GLU A 47 -8.69 3.52 0.30
N ASP A 48 -8.10 3.79 1.46
CA ASP A 48 -6.65 3.96 1.56
C ASP A 48 -5.90 2.64 1.41
N ALA A 49 -6.44 1.56 1.97
CA ALA A 49 -5.89 0.21 1.77
C ALA A 49 -6.00 -0.22 0.31
N GLU A 50 -7.13 0.07 -0.34
CA GLU A 50 -7.36 -0.22 -1.76
C GLU A 50 -6.38 0.54 -2.67
N LYS A 51 -6.23 1.85 -2.45
CA LYS A 51 -5.22 2.66 -3.16
C LYS A 51 -3.81 2.12 -2.96
N TYR A 52 -3.46 1.69 -1.75
CA TYR A 52 -2.15 1.12 -1.49
C TYR A 52 -1.96 -0.23 -2.20
N LEU A 53 -2.96 -1.11 -2.21
CA LEU A 53 -2.89 -2.36 -2.96
C LEU A 53 -2.68 -2.12 -4.45
N LEU A 54 -3.36 -1.12 -5.02
CA LEU A 54 -3.15 -0.71 -6.41
C LEU A 54 -1.70 -0.29 -6.64
N PHE A 55 -1.10 0.46 -5.71
CA PHE A 55 0.32 0.78 -5.76
C PHE A 55 1.21 -0.47 -5.75
N ILE A 56 1.00 -1.42 -4.82
CA ILE A 56 1.77 -2.68 -4.79
C ILE A 56 1.66 -3.42 -6.13
N ILE A 57 0.44 -3.62 -6.64
CA ILE A 57 0.19 -4.31 -7.90
C ILE A 57 0.95 -3.62 -9.04
N SER A 58 0.89 -2.29 -9.12
CA SER A 58 1.59 -1.54 -10.16
C SER A 58 3.10 -1.73 -10.13
N GLN A 59 3.69 -1.88 -8.93
CA GLN A 59 5.13 -2.06 -8.76
C GLN A 59 5.58 -3.45 -9.21
N MET A 60 4.74 -4.46 -9.00
CA MET A 60 4.99 -5.83 -9.46
C MET A 60 4.75 -5.97 -10.98
N ALA A 61 3.73 -5.29 -11.50
CA ALA A 61 3.44 -5.29 -12.93
C ALA A 61 4.47 -4.52 -13.75
N ARG A 62 5.18 -3.52 -13.18
CA ARG A 62 6.04 -2.65 -13.98
C ARG A 62 7.34 -3.34 -14.39
N PRO A 63 7.67 -3.38 -15.69
CA PRO A 63 8.96 -3.90 -16.13
C PRO A 63 10.06 -2.84 -15.96
N GLY A 64 11.28 -3.29 -15.69
CA GLY A 64 12.47 -2.44 -15.74
C GLY A 64 12.94 -1.94 -14.37
N LYS A 65 13.68 -0.83 -14.38
CA LYS A 65 14.36 -0.34 -13.16
C LYS A 65 13.39 0.41 -12.26
N TYR A 66 13.42 0.07 -10.97
CA TYR A 66 12.67 0.78 -9.93
C TYR A 66 12.89 2.30 -9.93
N THR A 67 14.07 2.77 -10.34
CA THR A 67 14.41 4.21 -10.45
C THR A 67 13.54 4.99 -11.43
N ASN A 68 12.80 4.30 -12.31
CA ASN A 68 11.86 4.92 -13.25
C ASN A 68 10.41 4.88 -12.75
N SER A 69 10.17 4.34 -11.55
CA SER A 69 8.83 4.23 -10.96
C SER A 69 8.36 5.54 -10.34
N VAL A 70 7.04 5.71 -10.27
CA VAL A 70 6.41 6.83 -9.54
C VAL A 70 6.81 6.80 -8.07
N GLY A 71 6.88 5.60 -7.46
CA GLY A 71 7.32 5.44 -6.07
C GLY A 71 8.76 5.92 -5.83
N TYR A 72 9.67 5.73 -6.78
CA TYR A 72 11.04 6.28 -6.66
C TYR A 72 11.06 7.80 -6.77
N ARG A 73 10.23 8.38 -7.66
CA ARG A 73 10.09 9.84 -7.80
C ARG A 73 9.59 10.47 -6.50
N TRP A 74 8.56 9.90 -5.89
CA TRP A 74 8.03 10.36 -4.59
C TRP A 74 9.09 10.30 -3.49
N VAL A 75 9.93 9.26 -3.46
CA VAL A 75 11.06 9.19 -2.51
C VAL A 75 12.04 10.35 -2.70
N GLN A 76 12.26 10.82 -3.93
CA GLN A 76 13.10 12.00 -4.19
C GLN A 76 12.42 13.31 -3.81
N GLU A 77 11.10 13.40 -3.98
CA GLU A 77 10.29 14.57 -3.61
C GLU A 77 10.14 14.72 -2.10
N GLY A 78 10.19 13.59 -1.37
CA GLY A 78 9.95 13.56 0.07
C GLY A 78 8.46 13.50 0.39
N LEU A 79 8.12 13.77 1.65
CA LEU A 79 6.75 13.70 2.17
C LEU A 79 5.83 14.72 1.45
N ASP A 80 4.62 14.31 1.06
CA ASP A 80 3.62 15.25 0.51
C ASP A 80 3.32 16.34 1.54
N ALA A 81 3.29 17.60 1.09
CA ALA A 81 3.16 18.77 1.96
C ALA A 81 1.85 18.80 2.76
N ARG A 82 0.82 18.08 2.32
CA ARG A 82 -0.48 17.95 3.01
C ARG A 82 -0.49 16.85 4.06
N VAL A 83 0.62 16.17 4.29
CA VAL A 83 0.69 15.03 5.20
C VAL A 83 1.71 15.29 6.30
N SER A 84 1.30 15.02 7.53
CA SER A 84 2.16 15.08 8.71
C SER A 84 2.35 13.70 9.32
N LEU A 85 3.56 13.44 9.82
CA LEU A 85 3.90 12.22 10.53
C LEU A 85 3.84 12.43 12.05
N SER A 86 3.34 11.42 12.77
CA SER A 86 3.45 11.34 14.22
C SER A 86 3.93 9.95 14.65
N ARG A 87 4.49 9.85 15.86
CA ARG A 87 4.95 8.58 16.45
C ARG A 87 4.12 8.30 17.71
N PRO A 88 3.00 7.56 17.59
CA PRO A 88 2.10 7.35 18.73
C PRO A 88 2.70 6.44 19.80
N ASP A 89 3.55 5.48 19.41
CA ASP A 89 4.21 4.55 20.33
C ASP A 89 5.67 4.28 19.93
N PRO A 90 6.57 5.26 20.13
CA PRO A 90 7.98 5.12 19.76
C PRO A 90 8.76 4.16 20.66
N VAL A 91 8.21 3.77 21.83
CA VAL A 91 8.87 2.86 22.77
C VAL A 91 8.74 1.42 22.30
N ASN A 92 7.53 1.00 21.92
CA ASN A 92 7.29 -0.37 21.47
C ASN A 92 7.49 -0.52 19.95
N PHE A 93 7.30 0.57 19.18
CA PHE A 93 7.38 0.55 17.72
C PHE A 93 8.17 1.75 17.15
N PRO A 94 9.47 1.86 17.47
CA PRO A 94 10.28 3.04 17.12
C PRO A 94 10.35 3.34 15.62
N GLY A 95 10.25 2.31 14.78
CA GLY A 95 10.30 2.43 13.32
C GLY A 95 8.95 2.69 12.64
N CYS A 96 7.86 2.86 13.39
CA CYS A 96 6.53 3.07 12.83
C CYS A 96 6.00 4.48 13.06
N VAL A 97 5.24 4.98 12.09
CA VAL A 97 4.65 6.32 12.08
C VAL A 97 3.18 6.25 11.70
N SER A 98 2.43 7.23 12.19
CA SER A 98 1.05 7.52 11.79
C SER A 98 1.03 8.70 10.83
N LEU A 99 0.22 8.62 9.78
CA LEU A 99 0.10 9.65 8.74
C LEU A 99 -1.23 10.38 8.88
N ARG A 100 -1.20 11.70 9.02
CA ARG A 100 -2.41 12.53 9.05
C ARG A 100 -2.40 13.50 7.88
N VAL A 101 -3.46 13.47 7.08
CA VAL A 101 -3.71 14.46 6.03
C VAL A 101 -4.25 15.73 6.68
N ASP A 102 -3.86 16.89 6.15
CA ASP A 102 -4.31 18.20 6.62
C ASP A 102 -5.84 18.27 6.75
N ASP A 103 -6.28 19.05 7.73
CA ASP A 103 -7.69 19.24 8.10
C ASP A 103 -8.43 17.98 8.62
N GLU A 104 -7.76 16.83 8.73
CA GLU A 104 -8.33 15.62 9.33
C GLU A 104 -8.06 15.52 10.84
N ALA A 105 -9.10 15.15 11.60
CA ALA A 105 -8.99 15.01 13.05
C ALA A 105 -8.18 13.77 13.49
N THR A 106 -8.08 12.75 12.63
CA THR A 106 -7.46 11.45 12.93
C THR A 106 -6.47 11.08 11.85
N ASP A 107 -5.40 10.37 12.22
CA ASP A 107 -4.49 9.80 11.23
C ASP A 107 -5.17 8.72 10.38
N ARG A 108 -4.65 8.49 9.18
CA ARG A 108 -5.24 7.61 8.16
C ARG A 108 -4.73 6.18 8.24
N GLY A 109 -3.61 5.97 8.94
CA GLY A 109 -3.04 4.66 9.09
C GLY A 109 -1.72 4.70 9.84
N TRP A 110 -1.16 3.52 10.01
CA TRP A 110 0.08 3.27 10.74
C TRP A 110 0.95 2.28 9.95
N MET A 111 2.22 2.62 9.77
CA MET A 111 3.15 1.88 8.91
C MET A 111 4.61 2.11 9.29
N ALA A 112 5.52 1.36 8.67
CA ALA A 112 6.95 1.62 8.78
C ALA A 112 7.29 3.01 8.19
N GLU A 113 8.22 3.72 8.83
CA GLU A 113 8.68 5.04 8.39
C GLU A 113 9.29 5.02 6.98
N SER A 114 9.89 3.90 6.57
CA SER A 114 10.43 3.72 5.22
C SER A 114 9.38 3.84 4.11
N ASP A 115 8.11 3.54 4.43
CA ASP A 115 7.01 3.52 3.47
C ASP A 115 6.21 4.84 3.49
N ALA A 116 6.43 5.67 4.52
CA ALA A 116 5.62 6.84 4.80
C ALA A 116 5.64 7.89 3.68
N VAL A 117 6.77 8.03 2.97
CA VAL A 117 6.85 8.95 1.84
C VAL A 117 5.89 8.53 0.73
N GLN A 118 5.97 7.31 0.24
CA GLN A 118 5.08 6.84 -0.84
C GLN A 118 3.61 6.87 -0.40
N ALA A 119 3.35 6.42 0.83
CA ALA A 119 2.02 6.48 1.42
C ALA A 119 1.45 7.89 1.47
N SER A 120 2.27 8.90 1.80
CA SER A 120 1.80 10.29 1.89
C SER A 120 1.24 10.80 0.57
N HIS A 121 1.88 10.48 -0.56
CA HIS A 121 1.41 10.82 -1.90
C HIS A 121 0.16 10.01 -2.30
N ILE A 122 0.09 8.74 -1.91
CA ILE A 122 -1.08 7.88 -2.18
C ILE A 122 -2.34 8.36 -1.44
N LEU A 123 -2.20 8.76 -0.17
CA LEU A 123 -3.33 9.12 0.69
C LEU A 123 -4.11 10.34 0.19
N VAL A 124 -3.43 11.26 -0.47
CA VAL A 124 -3.95 12.56 -0.91
C VAL A 124 -4.46 12.58 -2.35
N LEU A 125 -4.31 11.46 -3.06
CA LEU A 125 -4.89 11.23 -4.39
C LEU A 125 -6.23 10.51 -4.27
N THR A 126 -7.11 10.77 -5.22
CA THR A 126 -8.26 9.89 -5.51
C THR A 126 -7.77 8.57 -6.11
N PHE A 127 -8.65 7.56 -6.11
CA PHE A 127 -8.33 6.28 -6.73
C PHE A 127 -8.02 6.44 -8.22
N GLU A 128 -8.83 7.23 -8.95
CA GLU A 128 -8.68 7.44 -10.39
C GLU A 128 -7.41 8.21 -10.77
N GLU A 129 -7.03 9.21 -9.97
CA GLU A 129 -5.77 9.94 -10.15
C GLU A 129 -4.58 8.99 -9.95
N LEU A 130 -4.64 8.17 -8.90
CA LEU A 130 -3.60 7.20 -8.61
C LEU A 130 -3.50 6.14 -9.73
N ASP A 131 -4.61 5.56 -10.15
CA ASP A 131 -4.65 4.56 -11.23
C ASP A 131 -4.07 5.11 -12.52
N THR A 132 -4.45 6.33 -12.90
CA THR A 132 -3.91 7.01 -14.09
C THR A 132 -2.39 7.19 -14.00
N LEU A 133 -1.90 7.68 -12.85
CA LEU A 133 -0.47 7.90 -12.61
C LEU A 133 0.34 6.60 -12.64
N LEU A 134 -0.18 5.54 -12.02
CA LEU A 134 0.52 4.27 -11.91
C LEU A 134 0.56 3.51 -13.25
N ARG A 135 -0.46 3.67 -14.10
CA ARG A 135 -0.51 3.06 -15.44
C ARG A 135 0.33 3.79 -16.48
N GLU A 136 0.85 4.98 -16.19
CA GLU A 136 1.66 5.73 -17.14
C GLU A 136 2.88 4.92 -17.59
N GLY A 137 2.94 4.63 -18.89
CA GLY A 137 4.01 3.84 -19.49
C GLY A 137 3.94 2.34 -19.22
N ILE A 138 2.83 1.84 -18.66
CA ILE A 138 2.56 0.40 -18.54
C ILE A 138 1.56 -0.01 -19.64
N PRO A 139 1.86 -1.04 -20.45
CA PRO A 139 0.94 -1.53 -21.47
C PRO A 139 -0.40 -1.98 -20.84
N ALA A 140 -1.53 -1.63 -21.48
CA ALA A 140 -2.85 -1.89 -20.92
C ALA A 140 -3.17 -3.40 -20.79
N ASP A 141 -2.60 -4.21 -21.68
CA ASP A 141 -2.66 -5.67 -21.69
C ASP A 141 -1.96 -6.32 -20.48
N TRP A 142 -1.21 -5.58 -19.67
CA TRP A 142 -0.57 -6.12 -18.47
C TRP A 142 -1.50 -6.12 -17.26
N PHE A 143 -2.63 -5.44 -17.36
CA PHE A 143 -3.67 -5.41 -16.33
C PHE A 143 -4.87 -6.28 -16.68
N THR A 144 -4.83 -7.02 -17.80
CA THR A 144 -5.87 -8.00 -18.12
C THR A 144 -5.69 -9.24 -17.25
N ILE A 145 -6.53 -9.37 -16.22
CA ILE A 145 -6.64 -10.60 -15.43
C ILE A 145 -7.34 -11.64 -16.31
N SER A 146 -6.63 -12.70 -16.67
CA SER A 146 -7.23 -13.89 -17.26
C SER A 146 -7.85 -14.70 -16.14
N ILE A 147 -9.17 -14.59 -15.97
CA ILE A 147 -9.90 -15.43 -15.02
C ILE A 147 -9.97 -16.83 -15.63
N VAL A 148 -9.13 -17.74 -15.13
CA VAL A 148 -9.23 -19.16 -15.45
C VAL A 148 -10.32 -19.75 -14.55
N THR A 149 -11.43 -20.16 -15.15
CA THR A 149 -12.48 -20.94 -14.49
C THR A 149 -12.35 -22.39 -14.88
N ASP A 150 -12.32 -23.30 -13.89
CA ASP A 150 -12.49 -24.74 -14.09
C ASP A 150 -13.93 -25.10 -14.53
#